data_AF-A0A0G1KTA4-F1
#
_entry.id   AF-A0A0G1KTA4-F1
#
_cell.length_a   1.000
_cell.length_b   1.000
_cell.length_c   1.000
_cell.angle_alpha   90.00
_cell.angle_beta   90.00
_cell.angle_gamma   90.00
#
_symmetry.space_group_name_H-M   'P 1'
#
loop_
_entity.id
_entity.type
_entity.pdbx_description
1 polymer ?
#
loop_
_entity_poly.entity_id
_entity_poly.type
_entity_poly.pdbx_seq_one_letter_code
_entity_poly.pdbx_strand_id
1 'polypeptide(L)'
;MLSQVDIPNQRPPTNHKTSSTHEVFLYNSDMLVAPHFLIGTAIAVYAPEAGPAALAAITSHFVLDSIPHRDTIGTTHINLGNIVMEIFDITITALIFWWIVPAHLRGYALLVGGAAILPDLLAIPSWFWPQLYRLPVINQLHSWHVDYLQDRNGSLNWFWGLLPQVLIILAVIWLIKF
;
A
#
# COMPACT_ATOMS: atom_id res chain seq x y z
N MET A 1 58.50 -4.98 12.23
CA MET A 1 57.17 -4.93 12.88
C MET A 1 56.29 -4.01 12.06
N LEU A 2 55.50 -4.58 11.15
CA LEU A 2 54.43 -3.89 10.43
C LEU A 2 53.19 -4.77 10.61
N SER A 3 52.19 -4.25 11.32
CA SER A 3 50.95 -4.94 11.62
C SER A 3 50.13 -5.09 10.34
N GLN A 4 49.81 -6.32 9.97
CA GLN A 4 48.76 -6.60 8.99
C GLN A 4 47.43 -6.14 9.58
N VAL A 5 46.77 -5.23 8.88
CA VAL A 5 45.40 -4.80 9.16
C VAL A 5 44.48 -5.86 8.57
N ASP A 6 43.85 -6.64 9.43
CA ASP A 6 42.80 -7.59 9.06
C ASP A 6 41.62 -6.83 8.45
N ILE A 7 41.41 -7.00 7.14
CA ILE A 7 40.21 -6.52 6.45
C ILE A 7 39.07 -7.50 6.78
N PRO A 8 37.95 -7.06 7.38
CA PRO A 8 36.87 -7.97 7.74
C PRO A 8 36.22 -8.56 6.49
N ASN A 9 36.34 -9.89 6.44
CA ASN A 9 35.60 -10.88 5.65
C ASN A 9 34.32 -10.34 5.00
N GLN A 10 34.37 -10.04 3.69
CA GLN A 10 33.18 -9.75 2.90
C GLN A 10 32.29 -10.99 2.89
N ARG A 11 31.07 -10.86 3.43
CA ARG A 11 30.06 -11.92 3.34
C ARG A 11 29.84 -12.29 1.88
N PRO A 12 29.71 -13.59 1.55
CA PRO A 12 29.38 -13.98 0.19
C PRO A 12 28.04 -13.36 -0.22
N PRO A 13 27.86 -12.99 -1.49
CA PRO A 13 26.57 -12.54 -1.99
C PRO A 13 25.55 -13.64 -1.74
N THR A 14 24.49 -13.30 -1.01
CA THR A 14 23.34 -14.19 -0.85
C THR A 14 22.84 -14.53 -2.24
N ASN A 15 22.87 -15.82 -2.58
CA ASN A 15 22.25 -16.37 -3.78
C ASN A 15 20.82 -15.81 -3.89
N HIS A 16 20.61 -14.86 -4.81
CA HIS A 16 19.29 -14.63 -5.39
C HIS A 16 18.94 -15.93 -6.12
N LYS A 17 18.37 -16.88 -5.38
CA LYS A 17 17.51 -17.90 -5.96
C LYS A 17 16.51 -17.11 -6.79
N THR A 18 16.61 -17.28 -8.09
CA THR A 18 15.54 -16.94 -9.04
C THR A 18 14.27 -17.56 -8.48
N SER A 19 13.45 -16.77 -7.79
CA SER A 19 12.16 -17.22 -7.27
C SER A 19 11.40 -17.68 -8.48
N SER A 20 11.00 -18.95 -8.47
CA SER A 20 10.23 -19.51 -9.55
C SER A 20 9.02 -18.61 -9.75
N THR A 21 8.64 -18.34 -11.00
CA THR A 21 7.53 -17.45 -11.35
C THR A 21 6.24 -17.80 -10.62
N HIS A 22 6.09 -19.01 -10.07
CA HIS A 22 4.96 -19.44 -9.25
C HIS A 22 4.96 -18.92 -7.80
N GLU A 23 6.11 -18.61 -7.19
CA GLU A 23 6.18 -18.06 -5.83
C GLU A 23 5.81 -16.57 -5.78
N VAL A 24 6.00 -15.86 -6.90
CA VAL A 24 5.63 -14.44 -7.04
C VAL A 24 4.11 -14.24 -7.06
N PHE A 25 3.33 -15.26 -7.46
CA PHE A 25 1.86 -15.15 -7.58
C PHE A 25 1.08 -15.26 -6.27
N LEU A 26 1.71 -15.75 -5.19
CA LEU A 26 1.08 -15.87 -3.87
C LEU A 26 1.51 -14.75 -2.91
N TYR A 27 2.24 -13.77 -3.43
CA TYR A 27 2.79 -12.65 -2.69
C TYR A 27 2.02 -11.37 -3.07
N ASN A 28 1.67 -10.59 -2.06
CA ASN A 28 1.32 -9.17 -2.14
C ASN A 28 -0.10 -8.86 -2.60
N SER A 29 -1.05 -9.03 -1.69
CA SER A 29 -2.26 -8.20 -1.65
C SER A 29 -2.41 -7.67 -0.24
N ASP A 30 -1.31 -7.12 0.26
CA ASP A 30 -1.17 -6.73 1.63
C ASP A 30 -1.26 -5.21 1.66
N MET A 31 -2.48 -4.70 1.84
CA MET A 31 -2.61 -3.32 2.27
C MET A 31 -3.94 -3.07 2.93
N LEU A 32 -3.90 -2.47 4.13
CA LEU A 32 -5.10 -1.85 4.68
C LEU A 32 -5.51 -0.71 3.74
N VAL A 33 -6.66 -0.90 3.09
CA VAL A 33 -7.29 -0.03 2.10
C VAL A 33 -7.70 1.31 2.71
N ALA A 34 -8.06 1.32 4.00
CA ALA A 34 -8.64 2.47 4.68
C ALA A 34 -7.83 3.77 4.56
N PRO A 35 -6.56 3.87 5.03
CA PRO A 35 -5.83 5.13 4.98
C PRO A 35 -5.66 5.66 3.55
N HIS A 36 -5.42 4.77 2.58
CA HIS A 36 -5.17 5.11 1.20
C HIS A 36 -6.42 5.62 0.48
N PHE A 37 -7.50 4.85 0.57
CA PHE A 37 -8.77 5.23 -0.02
C PHE A 37 -9.35 6.51 0.60
N LEU A 38 -9.23 6.67 1.94
CA LEU A 38 -9.75 7.84 2.63
C LEU A 38 -8.92 9.10 2.34
N ILE A 39 -7.60 9.01 2.16
CA ILE A 39 -6.80 10.15 1.69
C ILE A 39 -7.16 10.54 0.26
N GLY A 40 -7.34 9.58 -0.66
CA GLY A 40 -7.84 9.87 -2.00
C GLY A 40 -9.23 10.53 -1.98
N THR A 41 -10.10 10.06 -1.07
CA THR A 41 -11.41 10.68 -0.82
C THR A 41 -11.28 12.12 -0.33
N ALA A 42 -10.36 12.40 0.60
CA ALA A 42 -10.09 13.76 1.07
C ALA A 42 -9.59 14.65 -0.07
N ILE A 43 -8.66 14.16 -0.90
CA ILE A 43 -8.18 14.88 -2.08
C ILE A 43 -9.35 15.28 -2.98
N ALA A 44 -10.31 14.39 -3.24
CA ALA A 44 -11.48 14.72 -4.04
C ALA A 44 -12.38 15.80 -3.45
N VAL A 45 -12.47 15.88 -2.12
CA VAL A 45 -13.27 16.93 -1.44
C VAL A 45 -12.65 18.31 -1.66
N TYR A 46 -11.33 18.42 -1.76
CA TYR A 46 -10.62 19.70 -1.85
C TYR A 46 -10.06 20.03 -3.24
N ALA A 47 -9.97 19.06 -4.15
CA ALA A 47 -9.46 19.24 -5.51
C ALA A 47 -10.58 18.96 -6.54
N PRO A 48 -11.21 20.01 -7.11
CA PRO A 48 -12.33 19.85 -8.04
C PRO A 48 -11.89 19.32 -9.41
N GLU A 49 -10.63 19.51 -9.81
CA GLU A 49 -10.12 19.03 -11.09
C GLU A 49 -9.69 17.56 -11.03
N ALA A 50 -10.36 16.72 -11.84
CA ALA A 50 -10.16 15.27 -11.82
C ALA A 50 -8.72 14.81 -12.14
N GLY A 51 -8.04 15.46 -13.10
CA GLY A 51 -6.67 15.09 -13.49
C GLY A 51 -5.66 15.29 -12.35
N PRO A 52 -5.52 16.52 -11.82
CA PRO A 52 -4.69 16.81 -10.65
C PRO A 52 -5.06 15.97 -9.43
N ALA A 53 -6.36 15.78 -9.15
CA ALA A 53 -6.81 14.96 -8.02
C ALA A 53 -6.40 13.49 -8.15
N ALA A 54 -6.56 12.89 -9.33
CA ALA A 54 -6.15 11.51 -9.57
C ALA A 54 -4.63 11.34 -9.45
N LEU A 55 -3.84 12.28 -9.98
CA LEU A 55 -2.39 12.25 -9.84
C LEU A 55 -1.95 12.39 -8.37
N ALA A 56 -2.57 13.31 -7.63
CA ALA A 56 -2.33 13.47 -6.20
C ALA A 56 -2.73 12.22 -5.40
N ALA A 57 -3.84 11.58 -5.75
CA ALA A 57 -4.31 10.34 -5.11
C ALA A 57 -3.31 9.19 -5.30
N ILE A 58 -2.89 8.92 -6.54
CA ILE A 58 -1.87 7.90 -6.84
C ILE A 58 -0.54 8.24 -6.13
N THR A 59 -0.13 9.51 -6.12
CA THR A 59 1.11 9.93 -5.44
C THR A 59 1.01 9.72 -3.92
N SER A 60 -0.17 10.01 -3.34
CA SER A 60 -0.40 9.85 -1.91
C SER A 60 -0.24 8.42 -1.45
N HIS A 61 -0.49 7.44 -2.34
CA HIS A 61 -0.29 6.03 -2.06
C HIS A 61 1.14 5.74 -1.61
N PHE A 62 2.12 6.07 -2.44
CA PHE A 62 3.54 5.85 -2.14
C PHE A 62 4.03 6.66 -0.92
N VAL A 63 3.40 7.81 -0.65
CA VAL A 63 3.71 8.59 0.55
C VAL A 63 3.22 7.85 1.80
N LEU A 64 2.01 7.29 1.76
CA LEU A 64 1.45 6.53 2.87
C LEU A 64 2.21 5.22 3.09
N ASP A 65 2.62 4.52 2.04
CA ASP A 65 3.48 3.34 2.13
C ASP A 65 4.83 3.63 2.80
N SER A 66 5.33 4.87 2.69
CA SER A 66 6.58 5.27 3.36
C SER A 66 6.43 5.43 4.87
N ILE A 67 5.21 5.47 5.38
CA ILE A 67 4.90 5.56 6.81
C ILE A 67 4.89 4.14 7.39
N PRO A 68 5.41 3.92 8.61
CA PRO A 68 5.29 2.61 9.27
C PRO A 68 3.84 2.11 9.28
N HIS A 69 3.60 0.98 8.63
CA HIS A 69 2.29 0.35 8.51
C HIS A 69 2.42 -1.17 8.68
N ARG A 70 1.28 -1.84 8.86
CA ARG A 70 1.21 -3.29 8.99
C ARG A 70 -0.09 -3.82 8.38
N ASP A 71 0.07 -4.73 7.44
CA ASP A 71 -1.03 -5.16 6.57
C ASP A 71 -1.40 -6.63 6.72
N THR A 72 -0.70 -7.39 7.58
CA THR A 72 -0.97 -8.83 7.80
C THR A 72 -0.80 -9.33 9.22
N ILE A 73 -1.61 -10.35 9.52
CA ILE A 73 -1.55 -11.25 10.67
C ILE A 73 -0.62 -12.42 10.35
N GLY A 74 0.57 -12.34 10.94
CA GLY A 74 1.59 -13.38 10.82
C GLY A 74 2.39 -13.22 9.53
N THR A 75 1.95 -13.89 8.47
CA THR A 75 2.64 -13.93 7.17
C THR A 75 1.88 -13.13 6.12
N THR A 76 2.58 -12.76 5.05
CA THR A 76 2.05 -12.10 3.83
C THR A 76 1.22 -13.03 2.95
N HIS A 77 0.93 -14.26 3.42
CA HIS A 77 0.18 -15.25 2.66
C HIS A 77 -1.31 -15.14 2.92
N ILE A 78 -2.10 -15.47 1.90
CA ILE A 78 -3.55 -15.61 2.01
C ILE A 78 -3.87 -16.63 3.11
N ASN A 79 -4.41 -16.14 4.21
CA ASN A 79 -4.90 -16.95 5.33
C ASN A 79 -6.21 -16.33 5.85
N LEU A 80 -7.00 -17.13 6.58
CA LEU A 80 -8.31 -16.69 7.06
C LEU A 80 -8.23 -15.41 7.91
N GLY A 81 -7.16 -15.24 8.70
CA GLY A 81 -6.94 -14.05 9.50
C GLY A 81 -6.78 -12.79 8.63
N ASN A 82 -5.92 -12.85 7.61
CA ASN A 82 -5.73 -11.75 6.67
C ASN A 82 -7.00 -11.45 5.86
N ILE A 83 -7.74 -12.48 5.43
CA ILE A 83 -9.02 -12.30 4.72
C ILE A 83 -10.05 -11.59 5.60
N VAL A 84 -10.20 -12.02 6.85
CA VAL A 84 -11.17 -11.42 7.79
C VAL A 84 -10.79 -9.96 8.09
N MET A 85 -9.51 -9.69 8.27
CA MET A 85 -9.01 -8.33 8.49
C MET A 85 -9.25 -7.42 7.29
N GLU A 86 -8.99 -7.90 6.08
CA GLU A 86 -9.23 -7.17 4.83
C GLU A 86 -10.72 -6.84 4.65
N ILE A 87 -11.59 -7.84 4.85
CA ILE A 87 -13.05 -7.63 4.80
C ILE A 87 -13.49 -6.59 5.84
N PHE A 88 -12.94 -6.67 7.06
CA PHE A 88 -13.23 -5.70 8.12
C PHE A 88 -12.78 -4.30 7.71
N ASP A 89 -11.57 -4.14 7.19
CA ASP A 89 -11.01 -2.85 6.75
C ASP A 89 -11.83 -2.22 5.62
N ILE A 90 -12.16 -3.00 4.57
CA ILE A 90 -13.04 -2.55 3.48
C ILE A 90 -14.40 -2.11 4.02
N THR A 91 -14.98 -2.89 4.94
CA THR A 91 -16.30 -2.60 5.51
C THR A 91 -16.28 -1.30 6.31
N ILE A 92 -15.30 -1.12 7.19
CA ILE A 92 -15.15 0.10 7.99
C ILE A 92 -14.87 1.31 7.08
N THR A 93 -14.02 1.15 6.07
CA THR A 93 -13.72 2.19 5.07
C THR A 93 -14.98 2.66 4.36
N ALA A 94 -15.81 1.73 3.89
CA ALA A 94 -17.07 2.04 3.22
C ALA A 94 -18.05 2.79 4.15
N LEU A 95 -18.14 2.38 5.42
CA LEU A 95 -18.97 3.05 6.42
C LEU A 95 -18.49 4.47 6.70
N ILE A 96 -17.18 4.66 6.89
CA ILE A 96 -16.56 5.99 7.11
C ILE A 96 -16.80 6.87 5.89
N PHE A 97 -16.49 6.39 4.69
CA PHE A 97 -16.72 7.09 3.42
C PHE A 97 -18.17 7.58 3.30
N TRP A 98 -19.14 6.70 3.55
CA TRP A 98 -20.54 7.06 3.42
C TRP A 98 -20.99 8.13 4.43
N TRP A 99 -20.39 8.10 5.63
CA TRP A 99 -20.70 9.02 6.72
C TRP A 99 -20.08 10.42 6.53
N ILE A 100 -18.82 10.50 6.07
CA ILE A 100 -18.09 11.78 6.01
C ILE A 100 -18.26 12.50 4.67
N VAL A 101 -18.44 11.77 3.55
CA VAL A 101 -18.46 12.39 2.21
C VAL A 101 -19.84 12.94 1.84
N PRO A 102 -19.95 14.22 1.44
CA PRO A 102 -21.19 14.81 0.97
C PRO A 102 -21.78 14.05 -0.22
N ALA A 103 -23.10 13.84 -0.23
CA ALA A 103 -23.78 13.00 -1.21
C ALA A 103 -23.47 13.39 -2.68
N HIS A 104 -23.37 14.69 -2.97
CA HIS A 104 -23.09 15.19 -4.32
C HIS A 104 -21.64 14.94 -4.79
N LEU A 105 -20.70 14.64 -3.88
CA LEU A 105 -19.30 14.34 -4.20
C LEU A 105 -18.99 12.85 -4.22
N ARG A 106 -19.87 11.98 -3.72
CA ARG A 106 -19.57 10.55 -3.52
C ARG A 106 -19.07 9.85 -4.77
N GLY A 107 -19.68 10.10 -5.94
CA GLY A 107 -19.24 9.49 -7.19
C GLY A 107 -17.81 9.90 -7.57
N TYR A 108 -17.51 11.19 -7.47
CA TYR A 108 -16.18 11.72 -7.75
C TYR A 108 -15.15 11.22 -6.74
N ALA A 109 -15.47 11.29 -5.45
CA ALA A 109 -14.61 10.84 -4.38
C ALA A 109 -14.34 9.33 -4.43
N LEU A 110 -15.31 8.52 -4.86
CA LEU A 110 -15.12 7.08 -5.08
C LEU A 110 -14.08 6.82 -6.18
N LEU A 111 -14.11 7.59 -7.28
CA LEU A 111 -13.15 7.45 -8.37
C LEU A 111 -11.74 7.86 -7.97
N VAL A 112 -11.59 8.99 -7.28
CA VAL A 112 -10.28 9.48 -6.82
C VAL A 112 -9.74 8.62 -5.67
N GLY A 113 -10.60 8.19 -4.73
CA GLY A 113 -10.25 7.20 -3.70
C GLY A 113 -9.81 5.88 -4.31
N GLY A 114 -10.51 5.41 -5.35
CA GLY A 114 -10.11 4.24 -6.13
C GLY A 114 -8.76 4.41 -6.83
N ALA A 115 -8.44 5.61 -7.31
CA ALA A 115 -7.13 5.92 -7.87
C ALA A 115 -6.01 5.84 -6.83
N ALA A 116 -6.28 6.17 -5.56
CA ALA A 116 -5.30 6.07 -4.47
C ALA A 116 -4.94 4.62 -4.09
N ILE A 117 -5.77 3.64 -4.45
CA ILE A 117 -5.48 2.20 -4.22
C ILE A 117 -5.16 1.46 -5.52
N LEU A 118 -5.07 2.20 -6.63
CA LEU A 118 -4.78 1.61 -7.94
C LEU A 118 -3.45 0.83 -7.96
N PRO A 119 -2.36 1.27 -7.31
CA PRO A 119 -1.12 0.48 -7.27
C PRO A 119 -1.32 -0.95 -6.76
N ASP A 120 -2.11 -1.14 -5.69
CA ASP A 120 -2.43 -2.48 -5.17
C ASP A 120 -3.33 -3.25 -6.14
N LEU A 121 -4.33 -2.57 -6.71
CA LEU A 121 -5.26 -3.20 -7.64
C LEU A 121 -4.57 -3.69 -8.91
N LEU A 122 -3.44 -3.10 -9.31
CA LEU A 122 -2.64 -3.59 -10.44
C LEU A 122 -2.04 -4.99 -10.19
N ALA A 123 -1.97 -5.43 -8.94
CA ALA A 123 -1.59 -6.81 -8.62
C ALA A 123 -2.68 -7.82 -9.01
N ILE A 124 -3.95 -7.45 -8.99
CA ILE A 124 -5.06 -8.38 -9.27
C ILE A 124 -5.05 -8.87 -10.74
N PRO A 125 -4.98 -8.00 -11.77
CA PRO A 125 -4.88 -8.46 -13.15
C PRO A 125 -3.66 -9.36 -13.41
N SER A 126 -2.57 -9.17 -12.65
CA SER A 126 -1.37 -9.99 -12.80
C SER A 126 -1.63 -11.47 -12.52
N TRP A 127 -2.60 -11.79 -11.66
CA TRP A 127 -3.02 -13.17 -11.37
C TRP A 127 -3.51 -13.92 -12.61
N PHE A 128 -4.10 -13.20 -13.57
CA PHE A 128 -4.64 -13.75 -14.81
C PHE A 128 -3.75 -13.45 -16.01
N TRP A 129 -2.95 -12.38 -15.93
CA TRP A 129 -2.02 -11.93 -16.97
C TRP A 129 -0.62 -11.62 -16.38
N PRO A 130 0.18 -12.66 -16.12
CA PRO A 130 1.57 -12.55 -15.64
C PRO A 130 2.47 -11.57 -16.39
N GLN A 131 2.27 -11.47 -17.70
CA GLN A 131 3.08 -10.64 -18.59
C GLN A 131 2.84 -9.15 -18.39
N LEU A 132 1.84 -8.75 -17.58
CA LEU A 132 1.60 -7.35 -17.23
C LEU A 132 2.83 -6.72 -16.55
N TYR A 133 3.50 -7.45 -15.64
CA TYR A 133 4.73 -7.00 -15.00
C TYR A 133 5.96 -7.00 -15.92
N ARG A 134 5.85 -7.47 -17.17
CA ARG A 134 6.94 -7.30 -18.15
C ARG A 134 6.93 -5.90 -18.78
N LEU A 135 5.84 -5.14 -18.62
CA LEU A 135 5.80 -3.76 -19.08
C LEU A 135 6.70 -2.90 -18.18
N PRO A 136 7.66 -2.13 -18.74
CA PRO A 136 8.67 -1.42 -17.95
C PRO A 136 8.10 -0.53 -16.84
N VAL A 137 7.02 0.19 -17.15
CA VAL A 137 6.38 1.12 -16.20
C VAL A 137 5.70 0.36 -15.06
N ILE A 138 5.03 -0.75 -15.35
CA ILE A 138 4.34 -1.55 -14.33
C ILE A 138 5.37 -2.26 -13.45
N ASN A 139 6.43 -2.78 -14.05
CA ASN A 139 7.52 -3.39 -13.31
C ASN A 139 8.18 -2.40 -12.35
N GLN A 140 8.47 -1.18 -12.83
CA GLN A 140 9.07 -0.14 -12.01
C GLN A 140 8.15 0.31 -10.87
N LEU A 141 6.85 0.44 -11.14
CA LEU A 141 5.86 0.80 -10.13
C LEU A 141 5.74 -0.30 -9.07
N HIS A 142 5.69 -1.56 -9.50
CA HIS A 142 5.61 -2.72 -8.62
C HIS A 142 6.87 -2.87 -7.76
N SER A 143 8.07 -2.80 -8.34
CA SER A 143 9.31 -2.94 -7.59
C SER A 143 9.51 -1.80 -6.59
N TRP A 144 9.08 -0.58 -6.93
CA TRP A 144 9.16 0.53 -5.98
C TRP A 144 8.16 0.37 -4.82
N HIS A 145 6.93 -0.05 -5.11
CA HIS A 145 5.91 -0.30 -4.09
C HIS A 145 6.27 -1.48 -3.16
N VAL A 146 6.59 -2.64 -3.73
CA VAL A 146 6.85 -3.86 -2.96
C VAL A 146 8.26 -3.87 -2.36
N ASP A 147 9.29 -3.79 -3.22
CA ASP A 147 10.66 -4.10 -2.79
C ASP A 147 11.27 -2.98 -1.93
N TYR A 148 10.79 -1.73 -2.09
CA TYR A 148 11.39 -0.57 -1.43
C TYR A 148 10.53 -0.01 -0.28
N LEU A 149 9.20 0.00 -0.42
CA LEU A 149 8.32 0.62 0.57
C LEU A 149 7.73 -0.42 1.53
N GLN A 150 7.13 -1.50 1.03
CA GLN A 150 6.51 -2.53 1.88
C GLN A 150 7.56 -3.35 2.67
N ASP A 151 8.59 -3.87 2.01
CA ASP A 151 9.58 -4.74 2.65
C ASP A 151 10.49 -4.02 3.67
N ARG A 152 10.61 -2.70 3.59
CA ARG A 152 11.42 -1.89 4.51
C ARG A 152 10.87 -1.90 5.95
N ASN A 153 9.57 -2.16 6.11
CA ASN A 153 8.89 -2.17 7.41
C ASN A 153 8.91 -3.56 8.08
N GLY A 154 9.61 -4.54 7.49
CA GLY A 154 9.71 -5.90 7.98
C GLY A 154 10.17 -5.99 9.43
N SER A 155 9.24 -6.37 10.32
CA SER A 155 9.33 -6.55 11.79
C SER A 155 8.70 -5.48 12.70
N LEU A 156 8.04 -4.46 12.15
CA LEU A 156 7.28 -3.51 12.98
C LEU A 156 6.20 -4.23 13.80
N ASN A 157 6.17 -3.95 15.11
CA ASN A 157 5.12 -4.49 15.97
C ASN A 157 3.75 -3.88 15.58
N TRP A 158 2.68 -4.60 15.91
CA TRP A 158 1.32 -4.20 15.57
C TRP A 158 0.94 -2.79 16.06
N PHE A 159 1.44 -2.40 17.22
CA PHE A 159 1.17 -1.07 17.77
C PHE A 159 1.71 0.03 16.87
N TRP A 160 2.98 -0.06 16.47
CA TRP A 160 3.63 0.94 15.62
C TRP A 160 3.20 0.86 14.15
N GLY A 161 2.69 -0.29 13.70
CA GLY A 161 2.08 -0.42 12.37
C GLY A 161 0.66 0.15 12.29
N LEU A 162 -0.17 -0.02 13.33
CA LEU A 162 -1.56 0.45 13.31
C LEU A 162 -1.72 1.91 13.77
N LEU A 163 -0.91 2.37 14.71
CA LEU A 163 -1.06 3.72 15.27
C LEU A 163 -1.02 4.81 14.19
N PRO A 164 -0.04 4.85 13.27
CA PRO A 164 0.00 5.87 12.23
C PRO A 164 -1.24 5.82 11.32
N GLN A 165 -1.71 4.62 10.96
CA GLN A 165 -2.89 4.43 10.13
C GLN A 165 -4.16 4.99 10.80
N VAL A 166 -4.37 4.67 12.08
CA VAL A 166 -5.49 5.22 12.85
C VAL A 166 -5.42 6.75 12.92
N LEU A 167 -4.23 7.31 13.16
CA LEU A 167 -4.05 8.76 13.19
C LEU A 167 -4.37 9.42 11.83
N ILE A 168 -3.97 8.81 10.72
CA ILE A 168 -4.29 9.28 9.37
C ILE A 168 -5.81 9.24 9.14
N ILE A 169 -6.47 8.14 9.48
CA ILE A 169 -7.93 8.01 9.34
C ILE A 169 -8.64 9.10 10.16
N LEU A 170 -8.24 9.32 11.41
CA LEU A 170 -8.81 10.37 12.27
C LEU A 170 -8.55 11.77 11.71
N ALA A 171 -7.35 12.03 11.16
CA ALA A 171 -7.03 13.30 10.53
C ALA A 171 -7.89 13.56 9.28
N VAL A 172 -8.13 12.54 8.46
CA VAL A 172 -9.04 12.64 7.30
C VAL A 172 -10.48 12.91 7.73
N ILE A 173 -10.98 12.17 8.73
CA ILE A 173 -12.32 12.39 9.27
C ILE A 173 -12.45 13.82 9.79
N TRP A 174 -11.46 14.29 10.55
CA TRP A 174 -11.43 15.65 11.06
C TRP A 174 -11.48 16.66 9.91
N LEU A 175 -10.58 16.51 8.93
CA LEU A 175 -10.47 17.41 7.79
C LEU A 175 -11.78 17.52 7.00
N ILE A 176 -12.38 16.40 6.61
CA ILE A 176 -13.59 16.41 5.75
C ILE A 176 -14.83 16.90 6.52
N LYS A 177 -14.91 16.64 7.84
CA LYS A 177 -16.14 16.81 8.61
C LYS A 177 -16.21 18.10 9.43
N PHE A 178 -15.07 18.67 9.79
CA PHE A 178 -14.97 19.82 10.71
C PHE A 178 -14.13 20.94 10.12
#